data_AF-A0A9E3QCC7-F1
#
_entry.id   AF-A0A9E3QCC7-F1
#
_cell.length_a   1.000
_cell.length_b   1.000
_cell.length_c   1.000
_cell.angle_alpha   90.00
_cell.angle_beta   90.00
_cell.angle_gamma   90.00
#
_symmetry.space_group_name_H-M   'P 1'
#
loop_
_entity.id
_entity.type
_entity.pdbx_description
1 polymer ?
#
loop_
_entity_poly.entity_id
_entity_poly.type
_entity_poly.pdbx_seq_one_letter_code
_entity_poly.pdbx_strand_id
1 'polypeptide(L)' 'MFIECQAADPRVHEAAIRIARRCRHVVQACLREEEWAEADREFYKVARQELEALKAGGPAR' A
#
# COMPACT_ATOMS: atom_id res chain seq x y z
N MET A 1 -7.60 -10.92 19.00
CA MET A 1 -7.14 -10.37 17.72
C MET A 1 -5.69 -9.99 17.89
N PHE A 2 -4.78 -10.91 17.62
CA PHE A 2 -3.35 -10.61 17.62
C PHE A 2 -3.09 -9.83 16.33
N ILE A 3 -3.03 -8.51 16.43
CA ILE A 3 -2.45 -7.68 15.37
C ILE A 3 -0.96 -7.96 15.46
N GLU A 4 -0.52 -9.00 14.75
CA GLU A 4 0.89 -9.14 14.43
C GLU A 4 1.25 -7.93 13.57
N CYS A 5 1.73 -6.89 14.24
CA CYS A 5 2.49 -5.81 13.63
C CYS A 5 3.83 -6.43 13.22
N GLN A 6 3.83 -7.42 12.32
CA GLN A 6 5.04 -7.85 11.66
C GLN A 6 5.55 -6.61 10.94
N ALA A 7 6.73 -6.15 11.37
CA ALA A 7 7.48 -5.14 10.67
C ALA A 7 7.65 -5.67 9.25
N ALA A 8 6.89 -5.08 8.31
CA ALA A 8 7.06 -5.40 6.91
C ALA A 8 8.53 -5.21 6.59
N ASP A 9 9.08 -6.13 5.79
CA ASP A 9 10.43 -5.99 5.25
C ASP A 9 10.65 -4.53 4.82
N PRO A 10 11.71 -3.84 5.30
CA PRO A 10 11.89 -2.42 5.02
C PRO A 10 11.80 -2.09 3.52
N ARG A 11 12.24 -3.03 2.67
CA ARG A 11 12.17 -2.87 1.21
C ARG A 11 10.74 -2.94 0.69
N VAL A 12 9.91 -3.82 1.26
CA VAL A 12 8.48 -3.93 0.93
C VAL A 12 7.75 -2.67 1.40
N HIS A 13 8.04 -2.20 2.61
CA HIS A 13 7.45 -0.97 3.14
C HIS A 13 7.74 0.24 2.25
N GLU A 14 9.01 0.46 1.90
CA GLU A 14 9.40 1.55 1.02
C GLU A 14 8.80 1.43 -0.38
N ALA A 15 8.75 0.21 -0.94
CA ALA A 15 8.13 -0.03 -2.23
C ALA A 15 6.62 0.27 -2.19
N ALA A 16 5.91 -0.17 -1.15
CA ALA A 16 4.49 0.09 -0.97
C ALA A 16 4.20 1.60 -0.86
N ILE A 17 5.02 2.38 -0.14
CA ILE A 17 4.89 3.84 -0.07
C ILE A 17 5.06 4.48 -1.46
N ARG A 18 6.09 4.06 -2.22
CA ARG A 18 6.34 4.59 -3.57
C ARG A 18 5.18 4.27 -4.50
N ILE A 19 4.62 3.06 -4.43
CA ILE A 19 3.46 2.65 -5.23
C ILE A 19 2.24 3.48 -4.84
N ALA A 20 1.93 3.57 -3.55
CA ALA A 20 0.77 4.31 -3.05
C ALA A 20 0.73 5.76 -3.55
N ARG A 21 1.85 6.47 -3.39
CA ARG A 21 1.97 7.86 -3.87
C ARG A 21 1.78 7.95 -5.37
N ARG A 22 2.37 7.04 -6.16
CA ARG A 22 2.22 7.03 -7.61
C ARG A 22 0.78 6.75 -8.03
N CYS A 23 0.09 5.81 -7.38
CA CYS A 23 -1.32 5.54 -7.61
C CYS A 23 -2.18 6.78 -7.33
N ARG A 24 -1.96 7.46 -6.20
CA ARG A 24 -2.67 8.70 -5.88
C ARG A 24 -2.39 9.80 -6.90
N HIS A 25 -1.16 9.95 -7.39
CA HIS A 25 -0.86 10.90 -8.49
C HIS A 25 -1.68 10.60 -9.75
N VAL A 26 -1.85 9.32 -10.11
CA VAL A 26 -2.61 8.92 -11.31
C VAL A 26 -4.08 9.29 -11.18
N VAL A 27 -4.69 9.05 -10.01
CA VAL A 27 -6.12 9.31 -9.78
C VAL A 27 -6.39 10.67 -9.13
N GLN A 28 -5.37 11.51 -8.95
CA GLN A 28 -5.46 12.75 -8.17
C GLN A 28 -6.54 13.69 -8.69
N ALA A 29 -6.75 13.75 -10.01
CA ALA A 29 -7.77 14.59 -10.64
C ALA A 29 -9.21 14.17 -10.28
N CYS A 30 -9.40 12.96 -9.75
CA CYS A 30 -10.69 12.43 -9.31
C CYS A 30 -10.93 12.59 -7.80
N LEU A 31 -9.94 13.08 -7.05
CA LEU A 31 -9.98 13.19 -5.59
C LEU A 31 -9.94 14.65 -5.15
N ARG A 32 -10.61 14.94 -4.03
CA ARG A 32 -10.43 16.19 -3.30
C ARG A 32 -9.14 16.14 -2.47
N GLU A 33 -8.55 17.29 -2.16
CA GLU A 33 -7.29 17.35 -1.41
C GLU A 33 -7.40 16.69 -0.04
N GLU A 34 -8.55 16.83 0.63
CA GLU A 34 -8.83 16.18 1.91
C GLU A 34 -8.83 14.64 1.83
N GLU A 35 -9.06 14.06 0.66
CA GLU A 35 -9.11 12.61 0.43
C GLU A 35 -7.72 12.01 0.16
N TRP A 36 -6.69 12.83 -0.13
CA TRP A 36 -5.38 12.33 -0.56
C TRP A 36 -4.70 11.44 0.49
N ALA A 37 -4.79 11.83 1.77
CA ALA A 37 -4.17 11.08 2.85
C ALA A 37 -4.87 9.73 3.08
N GLU A 38 -6.17 9.64 2.84
CA GLU A 38 -6.92 8.39 2.92
C GLU A 38 -6.61 7.49 1.73
N ALA A 39 -6.58 8.05 0.52
CA ALA A 39 -6.17 7.33 -0.68
C ALA A 39 -4.75 6.75 -0.56
N ASP A 40 -3.78 7.54 -0.10
CA ASP A 40 -2.41 7.06 0.14
C ASP A 40 -2.39 5.89 1.15
N ARG A 41 -3.22 5.92 2.21
CA ARG A 41 -3.32 4.83 3.19
C ARG A 41 -3.90 3.56 2.59
N GLU A 42 -4.99 3.66 1.83
CA GLU A 42 -5.63 2.49 1.22
C GLU A 42 -4.73 1.88 0.13
N PHE A 43 -4.13 2.71 -0.72
CA PHE A 43 -3.17 2.21 -1.72
C PHE A 43 -1.94 1.56 -1.08
N TYR A 44 -1.46 2.10 0.04
CA TYR A 44 -0.36 1.46 0.78
C TYR A 44 -0.74 0.08 1.31
N LYS A 45 -1.95 -0.09 1.88
CA LYS A 45 -2.41 -1.39 2.38
C LYS A 45 -2.47 -2.42 1.27
N VAL A 46 -3.09 -2.07 0.13
CA VAL A 46 -3.20 -2.95 -1.03
C VAL A 46 -1.81 -3.28 -1.58
N ALA A 47 -0.97 -2.28 -1.82
CA ALA A 47 0.38 -2.50 -2.35
C ALA A 47 1.23 -3.39 -1.42
N ARG A 48 1.16 -3.17 -0.09
CA ARG A 48 1.85 -4.02 0.88
C ARG A 48 1.33 -5.46 0.83
N GLN A 49 0.01 -5.66 0.82
CA GLN A 49 -0.60 -6.99 0.77
C GLN A 49 -0.14 -7.77 -0.47
N GLU A 50 -0.18 -7.14 -1.65
CA GLU A 50 0.26 -7.74 -2.90
C GLU A 50 1.76 -8.08 -2.89
N LEU A 51 2.60 -7.17 -2.39
CA LEU A 51 4.05 -7.40 -2.33
C LEU A 51 4.43 -8.52 -1.34
N GLU A 52 3.76 -8.59 -0.19
CA GLU A 52 3.97 -9.68 0.77
C GLU A 52 3.46 -11.02 0.23
N ALA A 53 2.32 -11.05 -0.46
CA ALA A 53 1.82 -12.26 -1.12
C ALA A 53 2.80 -12.76 -2.19
N LEU A 54 3.32 -11.85 -3.02
CA LEU A 54 4.34 -12.17 -4.01
C LEU A 54 5.61 -12.76 -3.36
N LYS A 55 6.05 -12.18 -2.24
CA LYS A 55 7.18 -12.70 -1.45
C LYS A 55 6.90 -14.10 -0.89
N ALA A 56 5.66 -14.37 -0.49
CA ALA A 56 5.22 -15.68 -0.01
C ALA A 56 4.99 -16.72 -1.13
N GLY A 57 5.16 -16.34 -2.40
CA GLY A 57 5.01 -17.24 -3.55
C GLY A 57 3.56 -17.55 -3.93
N GLY A 58 2.60 -16.70 -3.54
CA GLY A 58 1.18 -16.88 -3.85
C GLY A 58 0.51 -15.58 -4.32
N PRO A 59 -0.67 -15.67 -4.98
CA PRO A 59 -1.49 -14.49 -5.22
C PRO A 59 -2.03 -13.95 -3.90
N ALA A 60 -2.13 -12.62 -3.76
CA ALA A 60 -2.84 -12.02 -2.63
C ALA A 60 -4.30 -12.52 -2.66
N ARG A 61 -4.76 -13.04 -1.53
CA ARG A 61 -6.15 -13.46 -1.32
C ARG A 61 -6.88 -12.42 -0.51
#